data_AF-A0A9D1UU80-F1
#
_entry.id   AF-A0A9D1UU80-F1
#
_cell.length_a   1.000
_cell.length_b   1.000
_cell.length_c   1.000
_cell.angle_alpha   90.00
_cell.angle_beta   90.00
_cell.angle_gamma   90.00
#
_symmetry.space_group_name_H-M   'P 1'
#
loop_
_entity.id
_entity.type
_entity.pdbx_description
1 polymer ?
#
loop_
_entity_poly.entity_id
_entity_poly.type
_entity_poly.pdbx_seq_one_letter_code
_entity_poly.pdbx_strand_id
1 'polypeptide(L)'
;MNRDFIVTKEHRRFTEFASAIRKDVTIGICHGEAGVGKTQSARRYAHWDTLEPFIHAWGPRSEADLKHYAAAHRSRTVFYTPEVLAKHRDLMRDIEFYRGKVGVLIYEHLCVIGKITTTDVPRTIDFTELIIIDEAERLTPTSLELLRDLHDRHHVALMFIGMPGIDQRFRHYPQLYSRLGFSHRYRALAREEL
;
A
#
# COMPACT_ATOMS: atom_id res chain seq x y z
N MET A 1 -6.45 -11.72 -20.34
CA MET A 1 -5.14 -12.34 -20.65
C MET A 1 -4.17 -11.93 -19.56
N ASN A 2 -3.85 -12.84 -18.65
CA ASN A 2 -2.88 -12.61 -17.57
C ASN A 2 -1.50 -12.58 -18.24
N ARG A 3 -0.94 -11.39 -18.49
CA ARG A 3 0.46 -11.30 -18.90
C ARG A 3 1.28 -11.76 -17.72
N ASP A 4 2.04 -12.85 -17.87
CA ASP A 4 2.93 -13.33 -16.82
C ASP A 4 3.82 -12.19 -16.35
N PHE A 5 3.75 -11.87 -15.06
CA PHE A 5 4.55 -10.81 -14.47
C PHE A 5 6.01 -11.27 -14.43
N ILE A 6 6.87 -10.61 -15.21
CA ILE A 6 8.30 -10.88 -15.22
C ILE A 6 8.93 -10.13 -14.04
N VAL A 7 9.59 -10.86 -13.13
CA VAL A 7 10.31 -10.27 -12.00
C VAL A 7 11.58 -9.61 -12.53
N THR A 8 11.51 -8.30 -12.72
CA THR A 8 12.65 -7.47 -13.17
C THR A 8 13.53 -7.02 -12.01
N LYS A 9 14.74 -6.54 -12.30
CA LYS A 9 15.62 -5.90 -11.31
C LYS A 9 14.93 -4.68 -10.66
N GLU A 10 14.18 -3.91 -11.44
CA GLU A 10 13.42 -2.77 -10.94
C GLU A 10 12.31 -3.19 -9.97
N HIS A 11 11.62 -4.31 -10.21
CA HIS A 11 10.66 -4.84 -9.23
C HIS A 11 11.32 -5.26 -7.90
N ARG A 12 12.53 -5.85 -7.95
CA ARG A 12 13.28 -6.20 -6.73
C ARG A 12 13.67 -4.95 -5.94
N ARG A 13 14.21 -3.93 -6.61
CA ARG A 13 14.52 -2.62 -6.00
C ARG A 13 13.28 -1.96 -5.39
N PHE A 14 12.15 -2.02 -6.09
CA PHE A 14 10.88 -1.55 -5.55
C PHE A 14 10.49 -2.29 -4.26
N THR A 15 10.63 -3.62 -4.25
CA THR A 15 10.31 -4.45 -3.08
C THR A 15 11.24 -4.16 -1.91
N GLU A 16 12.54 -4.03 -2.16
CA GLU A 16 13.53 -3.63 -1.15
C GLU A 16 13.20 -2.26 -0.56
N PHE A 17 12.86 -1.30 -1.42
CA PHE A 17 12.43 0.03 -1.01
C PHE A 17 11.16 0.00 -0.15
N ALA A 18 10.11 -0.66 -0.61
CA ALA A 18 8.85 -0.79 0.14
C ALA A 18 9.04 -1.51 1.48
N SER A 19 9.92 -2.52 1.53
CA SER A 19 10.26 -3.26 2.75
C SER A 19 11.01 -2.37 3.75
N ALA A 20 11.93 -1.53 3.28
CA ALA A 20 12.65 -0.57 4.12
C ALA A 20 11.70 0.48 4.72
N ILE A 21 10.82 1.07 3.90
CA ILE A 21 9.81 2.04 4.37
C ILE A 21 8.91 1.41 5.43
N ARG A 22 8.42 0.19 5.16
CA ARG A 22 7.58 -0.58 6.08
C ARG A 22 8.29 -0.88 7.40
N LYS A 23 9.56 -1.31 7.34
CA LYS A 23 10.35 -1.69 8.53
C LYS A 23 10.64 -0.48 9.42
N ASP A 24 11.02 0.64 8.82
CA ASP A 24 11.42 1.84 9.56
C ASP A 24 10.23 2.76 9.87
N VAL A 25 9.03 2.39 9.43
CA VAL A 25 7.78 3.15 9.57
C VAL A 25 7.97 4.60 9.14
N THR A 26 8.40 4.77 7.89
CA THR A 26 8.68 6.08 7.30
C THR A 26 7.72 6.42 6.18
N ILE A 27 7.81 7.65 5.69
CA ILE A 27 7.20 8.07 4.43
C ILE A 27 8.23 7.96 3.31
N GLY A 28 7.88 7.25 2.24
CA GLY A 28 8.72 7.16 1.04
C GLY A 28 7.99 7.60 -0.23
N ILE A 29 8.76 8.04 -1.22
CA ILE A 29 8.27 8.41 -2.55
C ILE A 29 8.94 7.53 -3.59
N CYS A 30 8.16 6.89 -4.46
CA CYS A 30 8.64 6.20 -5.65
C CYS A 30 8.11 6.91 -6.89
N HIS A 31 9.02 7.41 -7.74
CA HIS A 31 8.63 8.20 -8.90
C HIS A 31 9.34 7.74 -10.18
N GLY A 32 8.68 7.89 -11.32
CA GLY A 32 9.21 7.48 -12.63
C GLY A 32 8.22 7.71 -13.75
N GLU A 33 8.67 7.60 -15.00
CA GLU A 33 7.83 7.85 -16.18
C GLU A 33 6.57 6.96 -16.23
N ALA A 34 5.56 7.38 -16.97
CA ALA A 34 4.38 6.56 -17.21
C ALA A 34 4.76 5.26 -17.96
N GLY A 35 4.08 4.16 -17.66
CA GLY A 35 4.29 2.89 -18.35
C GLY A 35 5.52 2.06 -17.92
N VAL A 36 6.35 2.54 -16.98
CA VAL A 36 7.55 1.79 -16.51
C VAL A 36 7.25 0.64 -15.53
N GLY A 37 5.99 0.46 -15.13
CA GLY A 37 5.55 -0.67 -14.29
C GLY A 37 5.43 -0.40 -12.78
N LYS A 38 5.49 0.87 -12.33
CA LYS A 38 5.35 1.25 -10.89
C LYS A 38 4.09 0.68 -10.24
N THR A 39 2.93 0.95 -10.83
CA THR A 39 1.62 0.46 -10.38
C THR A 39 1.58 -1.06 -10.29
N GLN A 40 2.10 -1.77 -11.30
CA GLN A 40 2.11 -3.23 -11.30
C GLN A 40 3.00 -3.80 -10.19
N SER A 41 4.18 -3.19 -9.96
CA SER A 41 5.07 -3.57 -8.85
C SER A 41 4.41 -3.36 -7.49
N ALA A 42 3.69 -2.25 -7.31
CA ALA A 42 2.96 -1.95 -6.09
C ALA A 42 1.81 -2.92 -5.82
N ARG A 43 0.96 -3.16 -6.82
CA ARG A 43 -0.14 -4.13 -6.74
C ARG A 43 0.39 -5.54 -6.45
N ARG A 44 1.51 -5.92 -7.06
CA ARG A 44 2.17 -7.21 -6.82
C ARG A 44 2.69 -7.33 -5.38
N TYR A 45 3.39 -6.31 -4.88
CA TYR A 45 3.89 -6.26 -3.50
C TYR A 45 2.75 -6.38 -2.47
N ALA A 46 1.63 -5.70 -2.71
CA ALA A 46 0.46 -5.72 -1.83
C ALA A 46 -0.41 -6.98 -1.98
N HIS A 47 -0.16 -7.84 -2.99
CA HIS A 47 -1.09 -8.89 -3.44
C HIS A 47 -2.48 -8.37 -3.82
N TRP A 48 -2.56 -7.12 -4.31
CA TRP A 48 -3.81 -6.40 -4.46
C TRP A 48 -4.72 -6.99 -5.54
N ASP A 49 -4.16 -7.52 -6.64
CA ASP A 49 -4.95 -8.18 -7.70
C ASP A 49 -5.76 -9.39 -7.18
N THR A 50 -5.32 -9.99 -6.08
CA THR A 50 -6.02 -11.08 -5.40
C THR A 50 -6.92 -10.57 -4.27
N LEU A 51 -6.46 -9.57 -3.52
CA LEU A 51 -7.17 -9.07 -2.34
C LEU A 51 -8.33 -8.14 -2.68
N GLU A 52 -8.18 -7.26 -3.67
CA GLU A 52 -9.18 -6.25 -4.02
C GLU A 52 -10.52 -6.87 -4.43
N PRO A 53 -10.60 -7.82 -5.38
CA PRO A 53 -11.88 -8.45 -5.73
C PRO A 53 -12.51 -9.18 -4.53
N PHE A 54 -11.69 -9.81 -3.69
CA PHE A 54 -12.15 -10.51 -2.50
C PHE A 54 -12.73 -9.55 -1.45
N ILE A 55 -12.07 -8.40 -1.25
CA ILE A 55 -12.51 -7.35 -0.33
C ILE A 55 -13.82 -6.71 -0.81
N HIS A 56 -14.00 -6.54 -2.13
CA HIS A 56 -15.24 -5.99 -2.68
C HIS A 56 -16.42 -6.98 -2.62
N ALA A 57 -16.19 -8.27 -2.89
CA ALA A 57 -17.24 -9.27 -2.85
C ALA A 57 -17.68 -9.62 -1.42
N TRP A 58 -16.79 -9.44 -0.43
CA TRP A 58 -16.94 -9.68 1.00
C TRP A 58 -18.15 -10.53 1.45
N GLY A 59 -17.89 -11.81 1.73
CA GLY A 59 -18.91 -12.77 2.15
C GLY A 59 -18.56 -13.56 3.41
N PRO A 60 -19.40 -14.56 3.75
CA PRO A 60 -19.11 -15.53 4.80
C PRO A 60 -17.77 -16.23 4.59
N ARG A 61 -17.09 -16.54 5.70
CA ARG A 61 -15.75 -17.14 5.70
C ARG A 61 -15.82 -18.62 5.35
N SER A 62 -14.88 -19.09 4.55
CA SER A 62 -14.72 -20.50 4.19
C SER A 62 -13.24 -20.92 4.15
N GLU A 63 -12.99 -22.23 4.16
CA GLU A 63 -11.63 -22.77 4.01
C GLU A 63 -11.00 -22.41 2.65
N ALA A 64 -11.82 -22.15 1.61
CA ALA A 64 -11.32 -21.71 0.30
C ALA A 64 -10.63 -20.33 0.34
N ASP A 65 -10.83 -19.58 1.43
CA ASP A 65 -10.33 -18.21 1.58
C ASP A 65 -8.96 -18.13 2.25
N LEU A 66 -8.42 -19.25 2.77
CA LEU A 66 -7.13 -19.31 3.46
C LEU A 66 -5.98 -18.67 2.67
N LYS A 67 -6.01 -18.80 1.34
CA LYS A 67 -5.03 -18.17 0.44
C LYS A 67 -5.05 -16.64 0.52
N HIS A 68 -6.22 -16.02 0.68
CA HIS A 68 -6.36 -14.56 0.80
C HIS A 68 -5.87 -14.09 2.16
N TYR A 69 -6.16 -14.84 3.24
CA TYR A 69 -5.68 -14.54 4.59
C TYR A 69 -4.15 -14.59 4.65
N ALA A 70 -3.56 -15.64 4.08
CA ALA A 70 -2.11 -15.77 3.99
C ALA A 70 -1.47 -14.70 3.10
N ALA A 71 -2.13 -14.27 2.01
CA ALA A 71 -1.65 -13.17 1.18
C ALA A 71 -1.64 -11.84 1.94
N ALA A 72 -2.76 -11.50 2.62
CA ALA A 72 -2.87 -10.30 3.44
C ALA A 72 -1.87 -10.29 4.61
N HIS A 73 -1.67 -11.43 5.28
CA HIS A 73 -0.68 -11.56 6.36
C HIS A 73 0.76 -11.42 5.88
N ARG A 74 1.08 -11.84 4.64
CA ARG A 74 2.42 -11.67 4.07
C ARG A 74 2.70 -10.22 3.68
N SER A 75 1.78 -9.59 2.95
CA SER A 75 2.00 -8.21 2.48
C SER A 75 1.78 -7.18 3.59
N ARG A 76 0.76 -7.36 4.44
CA ARG A 76 0.31 -6.38 5.46
C ARG A 76 0.20 -4.96 4.90
N THR A 77 -0.24 -4.88 3.64
CA THR A 77 -0.17 -3.66 2.83
C THR A 77 -1.51 -3.38 2.16
N VAL A 78 -1.94 -2.12 2.22
CA VAL A 78 -3.06 -1.60 1.44
C VAL A 78 -2.51 -0.87 0.21
N PHE A 79 -3.10 -1.09 -0.95
CA PHE A 79 -2.84 -0.33 -2.17
C PHE A 79 -4.09 0.49 -2.52
N TYR A 80 -3.90 1.76 -2.88
CA TYR A 80 -5.01 2.66 -3.19
C TYR A 80 -4.63 3.61 -4.33
N THR A 81 -5.52 3.75 -5.31
CA THR A 81 -5.41 4.73 -6.39
C THR A 81 -6.52 5.78 -6.22
N PRO A 82 -6.21 7.04 -5.87
CA PRO A 82 -7.22 8.08 -5.71
C PRO A 82 -8.01 8.33 -7.00
N GLU A 83 -9.31 8.52 -6.89
CA GLU A 83 -10.13 8.98 -8.01
C GLU A 83 -9.73 10.40 -8.47
N VAL A 84 -10.07 10.72 -9.72
CA VAL A 84 -9.87 12.08 -10.26
C VAL A 84 -10.76 13.04 -9.47
N LEU A 85 -10.15 14.07 -8.86
CA LEU A 85 -10.84 15.04 -8.00
C LEU A 85 -11.50 14.42 -6.75
N ALA A 86 -10.95 13.31 -6.23
CA ALA A 86 -11.42 12.68 -5.00
C ALA A 86 -11.52 13.70 -3.84
N LYS A 87 -12.65 13.73 -3.14
CA LYS A 87 -12.77 14.52 -1.92
C LYS A 87 -11.94 13.84 -0.83
N HIS A 88 -11.24 14.64 -0.03
CA HIS A 88 -10.37 14.13 1.04
C HIS A 88 -11.12 13.21 2.03
N ARG A 89 -12.40 13.48 2.31
CA ARG A 89 -13.24 12.61 3.15
C ARG A 89 -13.50 11.24 2.54
N ASP A 90 -13.71 11.18 1.23
CA ASP A 90 -13.98 9.94 0.51
C ASP A 90 -12.70 9.10 0.48
N LEU A 91 -11.56 9.73 0.17
CA LEU A 91 -10.24 9.09 0.24
C LEU A 91 -9.94 8.47 1.60
N MET A 92 -10.15 9.20 2.69
CA MET A 92 -9.87 8.68 4.04
C MET A 92 -10.80 7.53 4.41
N ARG A 93 -12.09 7.63 4.06
CA ARG A 93 -13.07 6.55 4.26
C ARG A 93 -12.67 5.29 3.52
N ASP A 94 -12.21 5.41 2.28
CA ASP A 94 -11.83 4.26 1.46
C ASP A 94 -10.57 3.59 2.03
N ILE A 95 -9.57 4.38 2.45
CA ILE A 95 -8.37 3.87 3.12
C ILE A 95 -8.73 3.14 4.42
N GLU A 96 -9.55 3.73 5.27
CA GLU A 96 -10.00 3.10 6.52
C GLU A 96 -10.78 1.81 6.25
N PHE A 97 -11.65 1.80 5.24
CA PHE A 97 -12.35 0.61 4.79
C PHE A 97 -11.36 -0.50 4.41
N TYR A 98 -10.40 -0.22 3.52
CA TYR A 98 -9.42 -1.22 3.09
C TYR A 98 -8.54 -1.70 4.24
N ARG A 99 -8.08 -0.81 5.12
CA ARG A 99 -7.28 -1.17 6.30
C ARG A 99 -8.04 -2.10 7.23
N GLY A 100 -9.32 -1.81 7.51
CA GLY A 100 -10.16 -2.66 8.35
C GLY A 100 -10.37 -4.04 7.72
N LYS A 101 -10.62 -4.09 6.40
CA LYS A 101 -10.81 -5.35 5.68
C LYS A 101 -9.54 -6.19 5.66
N VAL A 102 -8.40 -5.60 5.29
CA VAL A 102 -7.09 -6.27 5.34
C VAL A 102 -6.77 -6.72 6.77
N GLY A 103 -7.03 -5.89 7.78
CA GLY A 103 -6.87 -6.23 9.19
C GLY A 103 -7.61 -7.50 9.57
N VAL A 104 -8.90 -7.61 9.19
CA VAL A 104 -9.68 -8.83 9.41
C VAL A 104 -9.05 -10.04 8.74
N LEU A 105 -8.61 -9.96 7.48
CA LEU A 105 -7.98 -11.10 6.79
C LEU A 105 -6.70 -11.57 7.50
N ILE A 106 -5.93 -10.63 8.02
CA ILE A 106 -4.71 -10.93 8.78
C ILE A 106 -5.07 -11.59 10.12
N TYR A 107 -6.08 -11.08 10.82
CA TYR A 107 -6.57 -11.68 12.07
C TYR A 107 -6.99 -13.12 11.86
N GLU A 108 -7.80 -13.39 10.84
CA GLU A 108 -8.23 -14.76 10.47
C GLU A 108 -7.03 -15.67 10.23
N HIS A 109 -6.00 -15.19 9.51
CA HIS A 109 -4.78 -15.97 9.32
C HIS A 109 -4.10 -16.32 10.65
N LEU A 110 -3.99 -15.35 11.56
CA LEU A 110 -3.36 -15.53 12.87
C LEU A 110 -4.13 -16.52 13.75
N CYS A 111 -5.47 -16.55 13.65
CA CYS A 111 -6.30 -17.56 14.29
C CYS A 111 -6.05 -18.96 13.72
N VAL A 112 -6.02 -19.08 12.38
CA VAL A 112 -5.78 -20.36 11.68
C VAL A 112 -4.43 -20.97 12.07
N ILE A 113 -3.38 -20.16 12.23
CA ILE A 113 -2.05 -20.65 12.62
C ILE A 113 -1.85 -20.73 14.14
N GLY A 114 -2.92 -20.52 14.93
CA GLY A 114 -2.90 -20.62 16.40
C GLY A 114 -2.13 -19.51 17.13
N LYS A 115 -1.77 -18.41 16.45
CA LYS A 115 -1.12 -17.25 17.09
C LYS A 115 -2.10 -16.38 17.87
N ILE A 116 -3.37 -16.39 17.49
CA ILE A 116 -4.46 -15.76 18.23
C ILE A 116 -5.46 -16.85 18.59
N THR A 117 -5.74 -17.01 19.87
CA THR A 117 -6.69 -18.01 20.40
C THR A 117 -7.79 -17.38 21.25
N THR A 118 -7.82 -16.04 21.31
CA THR A 118 -8.75 -15.30 22.17
C THR A 118 -10.18 -15.35 21.64
N THR A 119 -11.14 -15.46 22.55
CA THR A 119 -12.57 -15.30 22.28
C THR A 119 -12.98 -13.83 22.15
N ASP A 120 -12.17 -12.90 22.64
CA ASP A 120 -12.42 -11.47 22.59
C ASP A 120 -11.84 -10.86 21.31
N VAL A 121 -12.67 -10.79 20.27
CA VAL A 121 -12.31 -10.12 19.02
C VAL A 121 -12.19 -8.62 19.29
N PRO A 122 -11.03 -7.99 19.00
CA PRO A 122 -10.86 -6.55 19.17
C PRO A 122 -11.90 -5.77 18.36
N ARG A 123 -12.44 -4.68 18.92
CA ARG A 123 -13.37 -3.80 18.20
C ARG A 123 -12.74 -3.16 16.95
N THR A 124 -11.42 -2.97 16.98
CA THR A 124 -10.61 -2.45 15.89
C THR A 124 -9.44 -3.38 15.65
N ILE A 125 -9.34 -3.88 14.43
CA ILE A 125 -8.26 -4.76 13.99
C ILE A 125 -7.38 -3.96 13.02
N ASP A 126 -6.22 -3.53 13.51
CA ASP A 126 -5.26 -2.77 12.72
C ASP A 126 -3.94 -3.53 12.62
N PHE A 127 -3.80 -4.28 11.53
CA PHE A 127 -2.60 -5.04 11.21
C PHE A 127 -1.94 -4.56 9.91
N THR A 128 -2.39 -3.43 9.37
CA THR A 128 -1.78 -2.85 8.18
C THR A 128 -0.50 -2.14 8.58
N GLU A 129 0.60 -2.45 7.92
CA GLU A 129 1.92 -1.86 8.20
C GLU A 129 2.37 -0.87 7.14
N LEU A 130 1.83 -0.96 5.91
CA LEU A 130 2.13 -0.05 4.82
C LEU A 130 0.87 0.31 4.03
N ILE A 131 0.75 1.58 3.66
CA ILE A 131 -0.24 2.06 2.71
C ILE A 131 0.50 2.63 1.49
N ILE A 132 0.25 2.04 0.33
CA ILE A 132 0.77 2.53 -0.95
C ILE A 132 -0.33 3.35 -1.62
N ILE A 133 -0.05 4.62 -1.89
CA ILE A 133 -0.93 5.52 -2.63
C ILE A 133 -0.34 5.72 -4.03
N ASP A 134 -1.02 5.16 -5.04
CA ASP A 134 -0.66 5.34 -6.45
C ASP A 134 -1.21 6.66 -6.99
N GLU A 135 -0.67 7.11 -8.12
CA GLU A 135 -1.03 8.39 -8.75
C GLU A 135 -1.12 9.55 -7.75
N ALA A 136 -0.14 9.65 -6.86
CA ALA A 136 -0.14 10.59 -5.74
C ALA A 136 -0.15 12.07 -6.18
N GLU A 137 0.09 12.36 -7.46
CA GLU A 137 -0.17 13.67 -8.08
C GLU A 137 -1.63 14.12 -7.96
N ARG A 138 -2.59 13.20 -7.81
CA ARG A 138 -4.01 13.49 -7.62
C ARG A 138 -4.33 14.01 -6.21
N LEU A 139 -3.41 13.85 -5.26
CA LEU A 139 -3.64 14.26 -3.88
C LEU A 139 -3.64 15.78 -3.72
N THR A 140 -4.62 16.27 -2.97
CA THR A 140 -4.69 17.67 -2.52
C THR A 140 -3.79 17.89 -1.31
N PRO A 141 -3.39 19.14 -1.01
CA PRO A 141 -2.63 19.46 0.22
C PRO A 141 -3.32 18.93 1.49
N THR A 142 -4.64 19.09 1.59
CA THR A 142 -5.43 18.56 2.72
C THR A 142 -5.37 17.04 2.81
N SER A 143 -5.41 16.33 1.68
CA SER A 143 -5.30 14.87 1.68
C SER A 143 -3.92 14.41 2.17
N LEU A 144 -2.85 15.11 1.78
CA LEU A 144 -1.50 14.83 2.25
C LEU A 144 -1.35 15.06 3.76
N GLU A 145 -1.97 16.11 4.30
CA GLU A 145 -1.97 16.37 5.74
C GLU A 145 -2.72 15.30 6.53
N LEU A 146 -3.89 14.87 6.04
CA LEU A 146 -4.66 13.78 6.66
C LEU A 146 -3.91 12.44 6.62
N LEU A 147 -3.26 12.13 5.50
CA LEU A 147 -2.41 10.93 5.40
C LEU A 147 -1.21 11.00 6.35
N ARG A 148 -0.56 12.15 6.46
CA ARG A 148 0.53 12.37 7.42
C ARG A 148 0.06 12.17 8.87
N ASP A 149 -1.10 12.71 9.21
CA ASP A 149 -1.71 12.52 10.53
C ASP A 149 -2.07 11.04 10.78
N LEU A 150 -2.57 10.33 9.77
CA LEU A 150 -2.80 8.88 9.83
C LEU A 150 -1.51 8.11 10.13
N HIS A 151 -0.41 8.42 9.42
CA HIS A 151 0.91 7.84 9.65
C HIS A 151 1.35 8.03 11.11
N ASP A 152 1.26 9.26 11.63
CA ASP A 152 1.70 9.60 12.98
C ASP A 152 0.85 8.92 14.06
N ARG A 153 -0.48 8.90 13.90
CA ARG A 153 -1.40 8.37 14.91
C ARG A 153 -1.44 6.85 14.95
N HIS A 154 -1.35 6.20 13.80
CA HIS A 154 -1.48 4.75 13.69
C HIS A 154 -0.14 4.03 13.54
N HIS A 155 0.97 4.77 13.48
CA HIS A 155 2.30 4.21 13.28
C HIS A 155 2.36 3.27 12.06
N VAL A 156 1.81 3.77 10.94
CA VAL A 156 1.71 3.03 9.67
C VAL A 156 2.57 3.72 8.61
N ALA A 157 3.37 2.93 7.89
CA ALA A 157 4.22 3.45 6.83
C ALA A 157 3.40 3.96 5.65
N LEU A 158 3.92 4.96 4.94
CA LEU A 158 3.32 5.48 3.71
C LEU A 158 4.30 5.42 2.56
N MET A 159 3.81 4.99 1.39
CA MET A 159 4.55 5.05 0.15
C MET A 159 3.71 5.74 -0.91
N PHE A 160 4.21 6.84 -1.45
CA PHE A 160 3.59 7.55 -2.55
C PHE A 160 4.22 7.13 -3.87
N ILE A 161 3.40 6.78 -4.84
CA ILE A 161 3.83 6.50 -6.21
C ILE A 161 3.30 7.59 -7.12
N GLY A 162 4.15 8.12 -7.99
CA GLY A 162 3.72 9.15 -8.93
C GLY A 162 4.69 9.42 -10.07
N MET A 163 4.37 10.46 -10.83
CA MET A 163 5.21 10.94 -11.93
C MET A 163 6.51 11.59 -11.45
N PRO A 164 7.53 11.73 -12.31
CA PRO A 164 8.76 12.45 -11.98
C PRO A 164 8.47 13.88 -11.51
N GLY A 165 9.19 14.37 -10.50
CA GLY A 165 9.01 15.71 -9.92
C GLY A 165 8.00 15.77 -8.78
N ILE A 166 7.29 14.67 -8.47
CA ILE A 166 6.39 14.61 -7.31
C ILE A 166 7.14 14.82 -5.98
N ASP A 167 8.39 14.36 -5.88
CA ASP A 167 9.28 14.58 -4.74
C ASP A 167 9.55 16.08 -4.52
N GLN A 168 9.78 16.83 -5.60
CA GLN A 168 9.96 18.27 -5.55
C GLN A 168 8.67 18.99 -5.18
N ARG A 169 7.51 18.56 -5.73
CA ARG A 169 6.21 19.08 -5.33
C ARG A 169 6.00 18.89 -3.83
N PHE A 170 6.33 17.72 -3.29
CA PHE A 170 6.09 17.40 -1.89
C PHE A 170 6.98 18.17 -0.90
N ARG A 171 8.12 18.72 -1.34
CA ARG A 171 8.94 19.65 -0.54
C ARG A 171 8.17 20.89 -0.09
N HIS A 172 7.14 21.29 -0.83
CA HIS A 172 6.30 22.44 -0.49
C HIS A 172 5.28 22.16 0.63
N TYR A 173 5.26 20.94 1.18
CA TYR A 173 4.43 20.55 2.32
C TYR A 173 5.32 20.17 3.52
N PRO A 174 5.77 21.16 4.34
CA PRO A 174 6.81 20.95 5.36
C PRO A 174 6.48 19.87 6.39
N GLN A 175 5.21 19.74 6.76
CA GLN A 175 4.77 18.74 7.74
C GLN A 175 4.93 17.31 7.23
N LEU A 176 4.76 17.09 5.92
CA LEU A 176 4.98 15.81 5.26
C LEU A 176 6.47 15.58 5.01
N TYR A 177 7.16 16.62 4.51
CA TYR A 177 8.57 16.54 4.13
C TYR A 177 9.48 16.21 5.32
N SER A 178 9.16 16.69 6.53
CA SER A 178 9.91 16.35 7.75
C SER A 178 9.91 14.85 8.09
N ARG A 179 8.98 14.07 7.53
CA ARG A 179 8.84 12.62 7.73
C ARG A 179 9.23 11.82 6.48
N LEU A 180 9.57 12.51 5.39
CA LEU A 180 10.01 11.87 4.16
C LEU A 180 11.42 11.30 4.39
N GLY A 181 11.50 9.97 4.56
CA GLY A 181 12.76 9.27 4.81
C GLY A 181 13.54 8.99 3.52
N PHE A 182 12.83 8.63 2.44
CA PHE A 182 13.48 8.11 1.25
C PHE A 182 12.76 8.48 -0.05
N SER A 183 13.53 8.66 -1.12
CA SER A 183 13.01 8.81 -2.49
C SER A 183 13.68 7.80 -3.42
N HIS A 184 12.87 7.08 -4.19
CA HIS A 184 13.31 6.05 -5.13
C HIS A 184 12.85 6.41 -6.55
N ARG A 185 13.82 6.54 -7.47
CA ARG A 185 13.53 6.72 -8.88
C ARG A 185 13.38 5.35 -9.55
N TYR A 186 12.16 5.02 -9.96
CA TYR A 186 11.83 3.84 -10.76
C TYR A 186 12.23 4.09 -12.21
N ARG A 187 13.14 3.29 -12.75
CA ARG A 187 13.68 3.49 -14.11
C ARG A 187 12.93 2.62 -15.11
N ALA A 188 12.91 3.06 -16.37
CA ALA A 188 12.49 2.19 -17.46
C ALA A 188 13.49 1.03 -17.58
N LEU A 189 12.98 -0.16 -17.92
CA LEU A 189 13.83 -1.33 -18.17
C LEU A 189 14.82 -1.00 -19.28
N ALA A 190 16.11 -1.09 -18.98
CA ALA A 190 17.12 -1.02 -20.03
C ALA A 190 17.00 -2.28 -20.91
N ARG A 191 17.38 -2.20 -22.20
CA ARG A 191 17.35 -3.36 -23.12
C ARG A 191 18.14 -4.58 -22.60
N GLU A 192 19.05 -4.38 -21.66
CA GLU A 192 19.85 -5.43 -21.00
C GLU A 192 19.13 -6.10 -19.81
N GLU A 193 17.91 -5.68 -19.49
CA GLU A 193 17.12 -6.14 -18.33
C GLU A 193 15.84 -6.91 -18.71
N LEU A 194 15.68 -7.24 -20.00
CA LEU A 194 14.67 -8.13 -20.56
C LEU A 194 15.21 -9.56 -20.68
#